data_AF-A0AB39X3H4-F1
#
_entry.id   AF-A0AB39X3H4-F1
#
_cell.length_a   1.000
_cell.length_b   1.000
_cell.length_c   1.000
_cell.angle_alpha   90.00
_cell.angle_beta   90.00
_cell.angle_gamma   90.00
#
_symmetry.space_group_name_H-M   'P 1'
#
loop_
_entity.id
_entity.type
_entity.pdbx_description
1 polymer ?
#
loop_
_entity_poly.entity_id
_entity_poly.type
_entity_poly.pdbx_seq_one_letter_code
_entity_poly.pdbx_strand_id
1 'polypeptide(L)'
;MQMNQSSPRDAVRLNKFISESGMCSRREADRFIEQGQVTLNGRPAVVGDKVGPSDEVRVNGRLVAAQNKDKFVFIALNKPVGIVSTTDSAEPKNIQKFVGHKERIFPIGRLDKDSQGLIFLTSNGDLVNKILRAGNRHEKEYVVTVHKPITADFIKGMANGVPILGTMTKRCKVQQLSSFVFRLTLVEGMNRQIRRMCEYFGYEVRKLERTRIMNVRLGTLQVGQWRNLNAAELADIMAAIEGSTGLAPEGHKSRRPKPQKVASASAGSRSERQASVASRKNRRGGRYD
;
A
#
# COMPACT_ATOMS: atom_id res chain seq x y z
N MET A 1 -26.40 -42.36 13.37
CA MET A 1 -25.52 -41.63 12.43
C MET A 1 -25.82 -40.14 12.57
N GLN A 2 -25.05 -39.40 13.36
CA GLN A 2 -25.19 -37.94 13.44
C GLN A 2 -24.40 -37.31 12.32
N MET A 3 -25.10 -36.66 11.39
CA MET A 3 -24.51 -35.82 10.36
C MET A 3 -23.82 -34.65 11.06
N ASN A 4 -22.49 -34.61 10.96
CA ASN A 4 -21.69 -33.53 11.50
C ASN A 4 -21.89 -32.28 10.62
N GLN A 5 -22.86 -31.44 10.98
CA GLN A 5 -23.06 -30.14 10.34
C GLN A 5 -21.88 -29.23 10.74
N SER A 6 -20.95 -29.02 9.80
CA SER A 6 -19.85 -28.07 9.96
C SER A 6 -20.38 -26.65 10.19
N SER A 7 -19.98 -26.02 11.30
CA SER A 7 -20.38 -24.67 11.66
C SER A 7 -19.98 -23.63 10.59
N PRO A 8 -20.81 -22.59 10.31
CA PRO A 8 -20.54 -21.55 9.30
C PRO A 8 -19.34 -20.61 9.60
N ARG A 9 -18.58 -20.87 10.67
CA ARG A 9 -17.44 -20.06 11.12
C ARG A 9 -16.12 -20.33 10.37
N ASP A 10 -16.01 -21.44 9.65
CA ASP A 10 -14.77 -21.84 8.96
C ASP A 10 -14.80 -21.67 7.44
N ALA A 11 -15.90 -21.12 6.90
CA ALA A 11 -16.07 -20.96 5.46
C ALA A 11 -15.30 -19.73 4.93
N VAL A 12 -14.30 -19.96 4.08
CA VAL A 12 -13.44 -18.92 3.48
C VAL A 12 -13.97 -18.54 2.10
N ARG A 13 -13.92 -17.26 1.71
CA ARG A 13 -14.28 -16.86 0.34
C ARG A 13 -13.42 -17.61 -0.69
N LEU A 14 -14.04 -18.14 -1.74
CA LEU A 14 -13.38 -18.94 -2.78
C LEU A 14 -12.18 -18.22 -3.42
N ASN A 15 -12.32 -16.93 -3.74
CA ASN A 15 -11.22 -16.15 -4.31
C ASN A 15 -10.02 -16.01 -3.35
N LYS A 16 -10.27 -16.03 -2.03
CA LYS A 16 -9.25 -16.01 -0.99
C LYS A 16 -8.58 -17.39 -0.92
N PHE A 17 -9.36 -18.46 -0.87
CA PHE A 17 -8.85 -19.84 -0.88
C PHE A 17 -7.92 -20.11 -2.08
N ILE A 18 -8.36 -19.76 -3.30
CA ILE A 18 -7.54 -19.91 -4.52
C ILE A 18 -6.28 -19.04 -4.43
N SER A 19 -6.38 -17.80 -3.93
CA SER A 19 -5.20 -16.95 -3.81
C SER A 19 -4.20 -17.44 -2.77
N GLU A 20 -4.67 -18.07 -1.69
CA GLU A 20 -3.85 -18.63 -0.61
C GLU A 20 -3.18 -19.93 -1.01
N SER A 21 -3.70 -20.66 -2.00
CA SER A 21 -2.98 -21.79 -2.61
C SER A 21 -1.69 -21.36 -3.33
N GLY A 22 -1.51 -20.05 -3.56
CA GLY A 22 -0.40 -19.48 -4.32
C GLY A 22 -0.64 -19.41 -5.83
N MET A 23 -1.78 -19.94 -6.33
CA MET A 23 -2.06 -20.05 -7.77
C MET A 23 -2.17 -18.70 -8.49
N CYS A 24 -2.88 -17.73 -7.92
CA CYS A 24 -3.06 -16.41 -8.53
C CYS A 24 -3.45 -15.34 -7.48
N SER A 25 -3.61 -14.08 -7.88
CA SER A 25 -4.18 -13.06 -7.02
C SER A 25 -5.69 -13.26 -6.79
N ARG A 26 -6.25 -12.68 -5.72
CA ARG A 26 -7.71 -12.72 -5.49
C ARG A 26 -8.52 -12.17 -6.66
N ARG A 27 -8.03 -11.12 -7.34
CA ARG A 27 -8.68 -10.51 -8.52
C ARG A 27 -8.60 -11.41 -9.75
N GLU A 28 -7.52 -12.17 -9.89
CA GLU A 28 -7.40 -13.18 -10.94
C GLU A 28 -8.30 -14.38 -10.64
N ALA A 29 -8.40 -14.79 -9.37
CA ALA A 29 -9.33 -15.82 -8.95
C ALA A 29 -10.78 -15.42 -9.26
N ASP A 30 -11.19 -14.17 -8.96
CA ASP A 30 -12.51 -13.65 -9.34
C ASP A 30 -12.72 -13.71 -10.87
N ARG A 31 -11.71 -13.33 -11.68
CA ARG A 31 -11.77 -13.48 -13.15
C ARG A 31 -11.94 -14.92 -13.61
N PHE A 32 -11.22 -15.87 -13.02
CA PHE A 32 -11.39 -17.28 -13.35
C PHE A 32 -12.80 -17.79 -12.99
N ILE A 33 -13.35 -17.34 -11.87
CA ILE A 33 -14.72 -17.67 -11.46
C ILE A 33 -15.72 -17.10 -12.46
N GLU A 34 -15.59 -15.83 -12.84
CA GLU A 34 -16.45 -15.15 -13.83
C GLU A 34 -16.38 -15.82 -15.21
N GLN A 35 -15.23 -16.38 -15.59
CA GLN A 35 -15.03 -17.10 -16.85
C GLN A 35 -15.50 -18.56 -16.80
N GLY A 36 -16.09 -19.04 -15.70
CA GLY A 36 -16.54 -20.42 -15.55
C GLY A 36 -15.40 -21.44 -15.48
N GLN A 37 -14.18 -21.00 -15.18
CA GLN A 37 -12.98 -21.86 -15.11
C GLN A 37 -12.80 -22.51 -13.74
N VAL A 38 -13.68 -22.23 -12.79
CA VAL A 38 -13.58 -22.71 -11.41
C VAL A 38 -14.79 -23.57 -11.07
N THR A 39 -14.53 -24.76 -10.50
CA THR A 39 -15.58 -25.61 -9.93
C THR A 39 -15.40 -25.77 -8.43
N LEU A 40 -16.52 -25.87 -7.73
CA LEU A 40 -16.63 -26.13 -6.30
C LEU A 40 -17.51 -27.37 -6.13
N ASN A 41 -16.97 -28.47 -5.61
CA ASN A 41 -17.66 -29.77 -5.50
C ASN A 41 -18.30 -30.21 -6.83
N GLY A 42 -17.60 -30.01 -7.95
CA GLY A 42 -18.05 -30.37 -9.30
C GLY A 42 -19.04 -29.40 -9.95
N ARG A 43 -19.67 -28.47 -9.21
CA ARG A 43 -20.51 -27.42 -9.81
C ARG A 43 -19.67 -26.20 -10.25
N PRO A 44 -20.05 -25.48 -11.31
CA PRO A 44 -19.48 -24.17 -11.61
C PRO A 44 -19.59 -23.24 -10.38
N ALA A 45 -18.49 -22.57 -10.05
CA ALA A 45 -18.45 -21.61 -8.96
C ALA A 45 -18.99 -20.24 -9.40
N VAL A 46 -19.50 -19.46 -8.44
CA VAL A 46 -19.96 -18.09 -8.64
C VAL A 46 -19.22 -17.12 -7.72
N VAL A 47 -19.11 -15.85 -8.15
CA VAL A 47 -18.43 -14.82 -7.36
C VAL A 47 -19.12 -14.65 -6.01
N GLY A 48 -18.36 -14.79 -4.93
CA GLY A 48 -18.87 -14.71 -3.57
C GLY A 48 -19.06 -16.07 -2.89
N ASP A 49 -18.94 -17.19 -3.62
CA ASP A 49 -18.92 -18.53 -3.05
C ASP A 49 -17.92 -18.65 -1.90
N LYS A 50 -18.25 -19.50 -0.92
CA LYS A 50 -17.39 -19.86 0.19
C LYS A 50 -17.02 -21.33 0.12
N VAL A 51 -15.86 -21.64 0.67
CA VAL A 51 -15.22 -22.96 0.70
C VAL A 51 -15.08 -23.36 2.15
N GLY A 52 -15.68 -24.48 2.52
CA GLY A 52 -15.50 -25.16 3.80
C GLY A 52 -14.32 -26.15 3.77
N PRO A 53 -13.95 -26.74 4.92
CA PRO A 53 -12.79 -27.63 5.03
C PRO A 53 -12.86 -28.89 4.16
N SER A 54 -14.05 -29.39 3.85
CA SER A 54 -14.28 -30.61 3.06
C SER A 54 -14.58 -30.32 1.59
N ASP A 55 -14.63 -29.06 1.18
CA ASP A 55 -14.99 -28.69 -0.18
C ASP A 55 -13.83 -28.89 -1.14
N GLU A 56 -14.14 -29.45 -2.31
CA GLU A 56 -13.20 -29.65 -3.41
C GLU A 56 -13.25 -28.46 -4.37
N VAL A 57 -12.14 -27.73 -4.51
CA VAL A 57 -12.02 -26.61 -5.45
C VAL A 57 -11.10 -27.01 -6.60
N ARG A 58 -11.55 -26.81 -7.84
CA ARG A 58 -10.69 -26.95 -9.02
C ARG A 58 -10.66 -25.68 -9.84
N VAL A 59 -9.50 -25.34 -10.36
CA VAL A 59 -9.31 -24.24 -11.34
C VAL A 59 -8.74 -24.86 -12.60
N ASN A 60 -9.42 -24.69 -13.74
CA ASN A 60 -9.06 -25.33 -15.01
C ASN A 60 -8.85 -26.85 -14.85
N GLY A 61 -9.74 -27.51 -14.09
CA GLY A 61 -9.70 -28.96 -13.81
C GLY A 61 -8.64 -29.41 -12.79
N ARG A 62 -7.70 -28.55 -12.39
CA ARG A 62 -6.65 -28.87 -11.41
C ARG A 62 -7.15 -28.62 -9.99
N LEU A 63 -6.98 -29.63 -9.13
CA LEU A 63 -7.32 -29.55 -7.71
C LEU A 63 -6.47 -28.47 -7.02
N VAL A 64 -7.14 -27.57 -6.30
CA VAL A 64 -6.51 -26.53 -5.50
C VAL A 64 -6.38 -27.05 -4.07
N ALA A 65 -5.15 -27.36 -3.66
CA ALA A 65 -4.88 -27.78 -2.29
C ALA A 65 -4.88 -26.58 -1.33
N ALA A 66 -5.43 -26.78 -0.14
CA ALA A 66 -5.24 -25.84 0.96
C ALA A 66 -3.75 -25.80 1.35
N GLN A 67 -3.16 -24.61 1.47
CA GLN A 67 -1.81 -24.48 2.02
C GLN A 67 -1.82 -24.81 3.51
N ASN A 68 -0.78 -25.51 3.96
CA ASN A 68 -0.52 -25.68 5.38
C ASN A 68 -0.12 -24.32 5.98
N LYS A 69 -1.00 -23.76 6.82
CA LYS A 69 -0.80 -22.43 7.43
C LYS A 69 0.37 -22.37 8.42
N ASP A 70 0.87 -23.51 8.88
CA ASP A 70 2.04 -23.61 9.77
C ASP A 70 3.36 -23.59 9.00
N LYS A 71 3.32 -23.80 7.68
CA LYS A 71 4.48 -23.76 6.79
C LYS A 71 4.32 -22.61 5.79
N PHE A 72 4.79 -21.43 6.18
CA PHE A 72 4.82 -20.25 5.33
C PHE A 72 6.20 -19.63 5.28
N VAL A 73 6.46 -18.93 4.19
CA VAL A 73 7.66 -18.12 3.99
C VAL A 73 7.47 -16.80 4.70
N PHE A 74 8.51 -16.35 5.40
CA PHE A 74 8.60 -15.01 5.93
C PHE A 74 10.02 -14.50 5.83
N ILE A 75 10.23 -13.51 4.95
CA ILE A 75 11.55 -12.97 4.65
C ILE A 75 11.66 -11.50 5.03
N ALA A 76 12.88 -11.11 5.38
CA ALA A 76 13.32 -9.73 5.45
C ALA A 76 14.13 -9.41 4.18
N LEU A 77 13.72 -8.36 3.47
CA LEU A 77 14.39 -7.83 2.29
C LEU A 77 14.99 -6.46 2.61
N ASN A 78 16.25 -6.23 2.23
CA ASN A 78 16.78 -4.89 2.06
C ASN A 78 16.42 -4.37 0.67
N LYS A 79 15.27 -3.70 0.55
CA LYS A 79 14.71 -3.28 -0.74
C LYS A 79 15.57 -2.15 -1.34
N PRO A 80 16.05 -2.27 -2.59
CA PRO A 80 16.74 -1.18 -3.26
C PRO A 80 15.80 -0.08 -3.74
N VAL A 81 16.37 1.09 -4.04
CA VAL A 81 15.71 2.15 -4.79
C VAL A 81 15.33 1.63 -6.19
N GLY A 82 14.21 2.10 -6.72
CA GLY A 82 13.73 1.76 -8.07
C GLY A 82 12.76 0.58 -8.12
N ILE A 83 12.76 -0.30 -7.11
CA ILE A 83 11.79 -1.38 -6.95
C ILE A 83 10.48 -0.85 -6.36
N VAL A 84 9.35 -1.33 -6.87
CA VAL A 84 8.01 -0.89 -6.46
C VAL A 84 7.38 -1.94 -5.55
N SER A 85 6.92 -1.51 -4.37
CA SER A 85 6.25 -2.36 -3.37
C SER A 85 4.82 -2.73 -3.79
N THR A 86 4.70 -3.48 -4.89
CA THR A 86 3.43 -3.95 -5.47
C THR A 86 3.55 -5.42 -5.89
N THR A 87 2.41 -6.09 -6.02
CA THR A 87 2.28 -7.45 -6.57
C THR A 87 1.62 -7.43 -7.95
N ASP A 88 1.49 -6.25 -8.55
CA ASP A 88 0.95 -6.09 -9.89
C ASP A 88 1.93 -6.63 -10.93
N SER A 89 1.48 -7.60 -11.73
CA SER A 89 2.29 -8.23 -12.77
C SER A 89 2.61 -7.28 -13.93
N ALA A 90 1.80 -6.22 -14.13
CA ALA A 90 2.04 -5.20 -15.15
C ALA A 90 3.20 -4.27 -14.79
N GLU A 91 3.54 -4.10 -13.52
CA GLU A 91 4.71 -3.33 -13.09
C GLU A 91 5.99 -4.18 -13.28
N PRO A 92 6.91 -3.80 -14.19
CA PRO A 92 8.10 -4.60 -14.47
C PRO A 92 9.06 -4.67 -13.27
N LYS A 93 9.13 -3.60 -12.46
CA LYS A 93 10.01 -3.51 -11.28
C LYS A 93 9.28 -3.84 -9.98
N ASN A 94 8.29 -4.73 -10.03
CA ASN A 94 7.56 -5.12 -8.84
C ASN A 94 8.41 -5.98 -7.90
N ILE A 95 8.12 -5.91 -6.60
CA ILE A 95 8.94 -6.52 -5.56
C ILE A 95 8.94 -8.05 -5.60
N GLN A 96 7.86 -8.69 -6.08
CA GLN A 96 7.80 -10.15 -6.19
C GLN A 96 8.78 -10.67 -7.26
N LYS A 97 8.75 -10.05 -8.45
CA LYS A 97 9.69 -10.36 -9.54
C LYS A 97 11.13 -10.10 -9.12
N PHE A 98 11.38 -8.98 -8.41
CA PHE A 98 12.70 -8.65 -7.91
C PHE A 98 13.26 -9.71 -6.95
N VAL A 99 12.45 -10.19 -6.02
CA VAL A 99 12.89 -11.22 -5.06
C VAL A 99 13.08 -12.58 -5.74
N GLY A 100 12.24 -12.92 -6.72
CA GLY A 100 12.35 -14.17 -7.48
C GLY A 100 12.13 -15.43 -6.64
N HIS A 101 11.34 -15.33 -5.57
CA HIS A 101 11.07 -16.46 -4.68
C HIS A 101 10.18 -17.52 -5.37
N LYS A 102 10.41 -18.81 -5.05
CA LYS A 102 9.63 -19.93 -5.62
C LYS A 102 8.16 -19.89 -5.23
N GLU A 103 7.88 -19.64 -3.96
CA GLU A 103 6.53 -19.40 -3.47
C GLU A 103 6.07 -17.96 -3.74
N ARG A 104 4.77 -17.81 -3.96
CA ARG A 104 4.13 -16.51 -4.06
C ARG A 104 4.12 -15.80 -2.70
N ILE A 105 4.85 -14.68 -2.61
CA ILE A 105 5.02 -13.89 -1.38
C ILE A 105 4.48 -12.47 -1.55
N PHE A 106 3.97 -11.87 -0.49
CA PHE A 106 3.34 -10.55 -0.48
C PHE A 106 4.12 -9.59 0.42
N PRO A 107 4.38 -8.34 0.01
CA PRO A 107 5.00 -7.36 0.89
C PRO A 107 4.07 -6.98 2.04
N ILE A 108 4.62 -6.91 3.25
CA ILE A 108 3.91 -6.41 4.43
C ILE A 108 4.14 -4.90 4.50
N GLY A 109 3.14 -4.18 4.01
CA GLY A 109 3.20 -2.73 3.86
C GLY A 109 3.98 -2.32 2.61
N ARG A 110 4.43 -1.07 2.59
CA ARG A 110 5.08 -0.49 1.42
C ARG A 110 6.27 0.38 1.82
N LEU A 111 7.27 0.40 0.95
CA LEU A 111 8.25 1.48 0.83
C LEU A 111 8.06 2.14 -0.53
N ASP A 112 8.24 3.46 -0.57
CA ASP A 112 8.18 4.22 -1.82
C ASP A 112 9.27 3.74 -2.79
N LYS A 113 9.07 3.99 -4.09
CA LYS A 113 10.03 3.60 -5.14
C LYS A 113 11.40 4.25 -4.93
N ASP A 114 11.41 5.49 -4.46
CA ASP A 114 12.60 6.30 -4.14
C ASP A 114 13.21 6.00 -2.75
N SER A 115 12.65 5.03 -2.02
CA SER A 115 13.04 4.68 -0.65
C SER A 115 13.56 3.25 -0.58
N GLN A 116 14.44 3.00 0.39
CA GLN A 116 15.16 1.73 0.52
C GLN A 116 15.12 1.18 1.95
N GLY A 117 15.69 -0.01 2.14
CA GLY A 117 15.86 -0.64 3.43
C GLY A 117 14.84 -1.74 3.71
N LEU A 118 14.68 -2.05 4.99
CA LEU A 118 13.97 -3.22 5.48
C LEU A 118 12.50 -3.24 5.06
N ILE A 119 12.05 -4.32 4.45
CA ILE A 119 10.64 -4.64 4.22
C ILE A 119 10.43 -6.14 4.37
N PHE A 120 9.30 -6.53 4.94
CA PHE A 120 8.97 -7.95 5.05
C PHE A 120 8.15 -8.43 3.87
N LEU A 121 8.31 -9.70 3.52
CA LEU A 121 7.42 -10.40 2.60
C LEU A 121 7.04 -11.76 3.20
N THR A 122 5.82 -12.22 2.94
CA THR A 122 5.34 -13.52 3.42
C THR A 122 4.46 -14.22 2.40
N SER A 123 4.46 -15.56 2.35
CA SER A 123 3.45 -16.31 1.56
C SER A 123 2.09 -16.39 2.27
N ASN A 124 2.02 -16.06 3.56
CA ASN A 124 0.77 -16.06 4.33
C ASN A 124 0.06 -14.69 4.27
N GLY A 125 -0.92 -14.59 3.37
CA GLY A 125 -1.73 -13.37 3.19
C GLY A 125 -2.54 -12.93 4.42
N ASP A 126 -2.88 -13.85 5.33
CA ASP A 126 -3.59 -13.51 6.56
C ASP A 126 -2.74 -12.66 7.52
N LEU A 127 -1.41 -12.87 7.53
CA LEU A 127 -0.49 -12.12 8.38
C LEU A 127 -0.30 -10.67 7.92
N VAL A 128 -0.44 -10.40 6.62
CA VAL A 128 -0.20 -9.06 6.04
C VAL A 128 -1.08 -8.02 6.72
N ASN A 129 -2.39 -8.25 6.80
CA ASN A 129 -3.31 -7.30 7.40
C ASN A 129 -3.19 -7.26 8.94
N LYS A 130 -2.92 -8.42 9.57
CA LYS A 130 -2.72 -8.47 11.03
C LYS A 130 -1.54 -7.60 11.45
N ILE A 131 -0.39 -7.75 10.77
CA ILE A 131 0.83 -6.98 11.03
C ILE A 131 0.66 -5.52 10.64
N LEU A 132 -0.03 -5.19 9.54
CA LEU A 132 -0.26 -3.78 9.18
C LEU A 132 -1.16 -3.06 10.18
N ARG A 133 -2.21 -3.72 10.68
CA ARG A 133 -3.15 -3.12 11.65
C ARG A 133 -2.56 -3.03 13.05
N ALA A 134 -1.88 -4.08 13.52
CA ALA A 134 -1.09 -4.02 14.75
C ALA A 134 0.07 -3.01 14.61
N GLY A 135 0.59 -2.91 13.38
CA GLY A 135 1.68 -2.06 12.92
C GLY A 135 1.54 -0.59 13.23
N ASN A 136 0.32 -0.07 13.41
CA ASN A 136 0.08 1.31 13.86
C ASN A 136 0.52 1.58 15.31
N ARG A 137 0.95 0.53 16.03
CA ARG A 137 1.59 0.59 17.35
C ARG A 137 3.06 0.15 17.31
N HIS A 138 3.54 -0.38 16.19
CA HIS A 138 4.88 -0.95 16.10
C HIS A 138 5.88 0.05 15.53
N GLU A 139 6.98 0.23 16.26
CA GLU A 139 8.06 1.11 15.86
C GLU A 139 8.71 0.66 14.53
N LYS A 140 8.96 1.65 13.67
CA LYS A 140 9.74 1.55 12.45
C LYS A 140 10.80 2.63 12.53
N GLU A 141 12.06 2.24 12.40
CA GLU A 141 13.20 3.15 12.49
C GLU A 141 13.73 3.46 11.10
N TYR A 142 14.07 4.73 10.88
CA TYR A 142 14.58 5.21 9.61
C TYR A 142 15.83 6.04 9.84
N VAL A 143 16.76 5.95 8.90
CA VAL A 143 17.88 6.87 8.73
C VAL A 143 17.63 7.70 7.49
N VAL A 144 17.75 9.00 7.63
CA VAL A 144 17.37 9.99 6.62
C VAL A 144 18.52 10.93 6.37
N THR A 145 18.88 11.10 5.11
CA THR A 145 19.85 12.11 4.65
C THR A 145 19.09 13.24 3.96
N VAL A 146 19.39 14.48 4.32
CA VAL A 146 18.77 15.70 3.77
C VAL A 146 19.77 16.58 3.04
N HIS A 147 19.27 17.50 2.23
CA HIS A 147 20.09 18.35 1.37
C HIS A 147 20.79 19.54 2.07
N LYS A 148 20.42 19.89 3.30
CA LYS A 148 20.98 21.03 4.05
C LYS A 148 21.25 20.67 5.52
N PRO A 149 22.12 21.42 6.24
CA PRO A 149 22.47 21.10 7.62
C PRO A 149 21.27 21.10 8.57
N ILE A 150 21.25 20.12 9.47
CA ILE A 150 20.18 19.91 10.45
C ILE A 150 20.39 20.84 11.64
N THR A 151 19.32 21.55 12.01
CA THR A 151 19.28 22.45 13.18
C THR A 151 18.56 21.82 14.37
N ALA A 152 18.80 22.35 15.58
CA ALA A 152 18.08 21.95 16.78
C ALA A 152 16.56 22.19 16.65
N ASP A 153 16.17 23.30 16.01
CA ASP A 153 14.75 23.62 15.76
C ASP A 153 14.08 22.62 14.82
N PHE A 154 14.80 22.16 13.78
CA PHE A 154 14.29 21.09 12.92
C PHE A 154 14.02 19.82 13.73
N ILE A 155 14.97 19.38 14.56
CA ILE A 155 14.81 18.17 15.38
C ILE A 155 13.64 18.32 16.35
N LYS A 156 13.54 19.46 17.04
CA LYS A 156 12.46 19.76 17.98
C LYS A 156 11.10 19.83 17.28
N GLY A 157 11.02 20.48 16.12
CA GLY A 157 9.81 20.57 15.32
C GLY A 157 9.36 19.20 14.82
N MET A 158 10.28 18.43 14.24
CA MET A 158 10.03 17.09 13.72
C MET A 158 9.51 16.12 14.80
N ALA A 159 10.04 16.22 16.03
CA ALA A 159 9.68 15.34 17.15
C ALA A 159 8.28 15.64 17.74
N ASN A 160 7.81 16.90 17.64
CA ASN A 160 6.60 17.36 18.33
C ASN A 160 5.30 17.14 17.54
N GLY A 161 5.39 16.55 16.35
CA GLY A 161 4.27 16.40 15.42
C GLY A 161 4.30 17.49 14.36
N VAL A 162 3.98 17.12 13.12
CA VAL A 162 4.06 17.99 11.95
C VAL A 162 2.71 17.97 11.23
N PRO A 163 2.14 19.13 10.86
CA PRO A 163 0.89 19.16 10.13
C PRO A 163 1.12 18.79 8.66
N ILE A 164 0.66 17.60 8.26
CA ILE A 164 0.74 17.09 6.89
C ILE A 164 -0.56 16.39 6.53
N LEU A 165 -0.95 16.40 5.24
CA LEU A 165 -2.14 15.68 4.77
C LEU A 165 -3.43 16.04 5.53
N GLY A 166 -3.56 17.28 6.01
CA GLY A 166 -4.72 17.75 6.77
C GLY A 166 -4.83 17.19 8.19
N THR A 167 -3.75 16.61 8.74
CA THR A 167 -3.73 16.08 10.11
C THR A 167 -2.37 16.34 10.77
N MET A 168 -2.31 16.23 12.09
CA MET A 168 -1.05 16.33 12.85
C MET A 168 -0.45 14.93 12.99
N THR A 169 0.83 14.74 12.61
CA THR A 169 1.51 13.46 12.88
C THR A 169 1.64 13.23 14.39
N LYS A 170 1.76 11.97 14.78
CA LYS A 170 2.12 11.63 16.16
C LYS A 170 3.51 12.16 16.49
N ARG A 171 3.74 12.49 17.76
CA ARG A 171 5.08 12.75 18.28
C ARG A 171 5.98 11.54 18.06
N CYS A 172 7.24 11.79 17.76
CA CYS A 172 8.19 10.74 17.44
C CYS A 172 9.58 11.03 17.99
N LYS A 173 10.40 9.98 18.14
CA LYS A 173 11.80 10.12 18.53
C LYS A 173 12.60 10.54 17.30
N VAL A 174 13.36 11.62 17.41
CA VAL A 174 14.23 12.15 16.36
C VAL A 174 15.60 12.42 16.95
N GLN A 175 16.65 11.95 16.30
CA GLN A 175 18.03 12.10 16.75
C GLN A 175 18.92 12.49 15.58
N GLN A 176 19.66 13.59 15.71
CA GLN A 176 20.70 13.94 14.75
C GLN A 176 21.87 12.95 14.86
N LEU A 177 22.34 12.44 13.71
CA LEU A 177 23.50 11.54 13.63
C LEU A 177 24.74 12.25 13.05
N SER A 178 24.52 13.22 12.16
CA SER A 178 25.57 14.09 11.61
C SER A 178 24.94 15.41 11.11
N SER A 179 25.73 16.28 10.49
CA SER A 179 25.23 17.55 9.94
C SER A 179 24.09 17.38 8.94
N PHE A 180 24.04 16.26 8.19
CA PHE A 180 23.03 16.03 7.14
C PHE A 180 22.20 14.77 7.34
N VAL A 181 22.41 14.04 8.44
CA VAL A 181 21.75 12.76 8.70
C VAL A 181 21.06 12.77 10.05
N PHE A 182 19.81 12.31 10.08
CA PHE A 182 19.09 12.04 11.32
C PHE A 182 18.42 10.67 11.29
N ARG A 183 18.14 10.16 12.48
CA ARG A 183 17.31 8.98 12.73
C ARG A 183 15.95 9.43 13.22
N LEU A 184 14.89 8.75 12.79
CA LEU A 184 13.58 8.88 13.40
C LEU A 184 12.88 7.53 13.58
N THR A 185 12.01 7.44 14.58
CA THR A 185 11.19 6.25 14.86
C THR A 185 9.71 6.58 14.80
N LEU A 186 8.98 5.95 13.87
CA LEU A 186 7.54 6.15 13.67
C LEU A 186 6.76 4.90 14.05
N VAL A 187 5.59 5.09 14.66
CA VAL A 187 4.61 4.02 14.89
C VAL A 187 3.51 4.00 13.82
N GLU A 188 3.35 5.10 13.08
CA GLU A 188 2.40 5.24 11.98
C GLU A 188 3.11 5.22 10.61
N GLY A 189 2.33 5.18 9.53
CA GLY A 189 2.85 5.06 8.17
C GLY A 189 1.96 5.77 7.15
N MET A 190 1.87 7.10 7.23
CA MET A 190 1.14 7.91 6.23
C MET A 190 1.87 7.92 4.88
N ASN A 191 1.16 8.25 3.80
CA ASN A 191 1.77 8.32 2.46
C ASN A 191 2.91 9.34 2.41
N ARG A 192 4.12 8.87 2.09
CA ARG A 192 5.35 9.69 2.01
C ARG A 192 5.61 10.52 3.28
N GLN A 193 5.18 10.04 4.44
CA GLN A 193 5.16 10.79 5.71
C GLN A 193 6.45 11.55 5.98
N ILE A 194 7.59 10.86 6.01
CA ILE A 194 8.90 11.44 6.36
C ILE A 194 9.30 12.54 5.39
N ARG A 195 9.06 12.34 4.08
CA ARG A 195 9.39 13.32 3.05
C ARG A 195 8.55 14.59 3.21
N ARG A 196 7.24 14.43 3.44
CA ARG A 196 6.33 15.56 3.71
C ARG A 196 6.68 16.31 4.99
N MET A 197 7.06 15.58 6.05
CA MET A 197 7.52 16.20 7.30
C MET A 197 8.80 17.01 7.07
N CYS A 198 9.74 16.52 6.27
CA CYS A 198 10.94 17.27 5.90
C CYS A 198 10.59 18.50 5.05
N GLU A 199 9.74 18.34 4.03
CA GLU A 199 9.29 19.41 3.15
C GLU A 199 8.64 20.56 3.94
N TYR A 200 7.87 20.26 4.98
CA TYR A 200 7.26 21.26 5.86
C TYR A 200 8.29 22.21 6.50
N PHE A 201 9.47 21.71 6.87
CA PHE A 201 10.57 22.52 7.41
C PHE A 201 11.53 23.03 6.31
N GLY A 202 11.15 22.90 5.04
CA GLY A 202 11.98 23.27 3.89
C GLY A 202 13.18 22.35 3.68
N TYR A 203 13.09 21.08 4.08
CA TYR A 203 14.11 20.04 3.86
C TYR A 203 13.68 19.07 2.76
N GLU A 204 14.50 18.90 1.72
CA GLU A 204 14.42 17.81 0.76
C GLU A 204 15.21 16.58 1.25
N VAL A 205 14.60 15.40 1.12
CA VAL A 205 15.19 14.09 1.48
C VAL A 205 15.98 13.52 0.31
N ARG A 206 17.29 13.33 0.51
CA ARG A 206 18.23 12.73 -0.46
C ARG A 206 18.30 11.20 -0.34
N LYS A 207 18.28 10.67 0.88
CA LYS A 207 18.28 9.22 1.15
C LYS A 207 17.28 8.92 2.25
N LEU A 208 16.45 7.89 2.07
CA LEU A 208 15.53 7.39 3.08
C LEU A 208 15.66 5.88 3.18
N GLU A 209 16.17 5.41 4.32
CA GLU A 209 16.45 4.00 4.57
C GLU A 209 15.74 3.53 5.84
N ARG A 210 14.86 2.54 5.73
CA ARG A 210 14.26 1.89 6.91
C ARG A 210 15.24 0.87 7.48
N THR A 211 15.71 1.09 8.70
CA THR A 211 16.75 0.26 9.34
C THR A 211 16.19 -0.78 10.31
N ARG A 212 14.94 -0.61 10.78
CA ARG A 212 14.31 -1.53 11.73
C ARG A 212 12.79 -1.55 11.57
N ILE A 213 12.20 -2.72 11.78
CA ILE A 213 10.76 -2.92 11.97
C ILE A 213 10.62 -3.82 13.20
N MET A 214 9.96 -3.32 14.26
CA MET A 214 9.85 -4.05 15.53
C MET A 214 11.24 -4.48 16.06
N ASN A 215 11.42 -5.77 16.30
CA ASN A 215 12.63 -6.43 16.76
C ASN A 215 13.62 -6.71 15.61
N VAL A 216 13.19 -6.72 14.35
CA VAL A 216 14.05 -7.06 13.20
C VAL A 216 14.80 -5.82 12.73
N ARG A 217 16.13 -5.95 12.68
CA ARG A 217 17.05 -4.93 12.17
C ARG A 217 17.60 -5.31 10.80
N LEU A 218 17.92 -4.30 10.00
CA LEU A 218 18.58 -4.48 8.70
C LEU A 218 19.94 -5.17 8.87
N GLY A 219 20.71 -4.76 9.89
CA GLY A 219 21.99 -5.38 10.23
C GLY A 219 22.98 -5.37 9.08
N THR A 220 23.53 -6.55 8.75
CA THR A 220 24.51 -6.76 7.68
C THR A 220 23.87 -7.12 6.33
N LEU A 221 22.53 -7.15 6.23
CA LEU A 221 21.82 -7.52 5.01
C LEU A 221 22.06 -6.47 3.93
N GLN A 222 22.78 -6.86 2.88
CA GLN A 222 23.17 -5.94 1.80
C GLN A 222 21.96 -5.53 0.96
N VAL A 223 22.05 -4.36 0.32
CA VAL A 223 20.99 -3.83 -0.54
C VAL A 223 20.67 -4.84 -1.66
N GLY A 224 19.39 -5.13 -1.84
CA GLY A 224 18.90 -6.11 -2.80
C GLY A 224 18.84 -7.55 -2.27
N GLN A 225 19.50 -7.86 -1.15
CA GLN A 225 19.46 -9.18 -0.57
C GLN A 225 18.28 -9.37 0.37
N TRP A 226 17.84 -10.63 0.47
CA TRP A 226 16.83 -11.06 1.42
C TRP A 226 17.29 -12.31 2.18
N ARG A 227 16.70 -12.52 3.34
CA ARG A 227 16.89 -13.73 4.15
C ARG A 227 15.57 -14.13 4.81
N ASN A 228 15.44 -15.40 5.20
CA ASN A 228 14.38 -15.80 6.11
C ASN A 228 14.57 -15.11 7.47
N LEU A 229 13.44 -14.81 8.13
CA LEU A 229 13.48 -14.48 9.55
C LEU A 229 13.92 -15.71 10.34
N ASN A 230 14.68 -15.48 11.41
CA ASN A 230 14.99 -16.57 12.34
C ASN A 230 13.79 -16.83 13.28
N ALA A 231 13.83 -17.94 14.01
CA ALA A 231 12.73 -18.37 14.87
C ALA A 231 12.38 -17.34 15.96
N ALA A 232 13.38 -16.71 16.58
CA ALA A 232 13.17 -15.69 17.60
C ALA A 232 12.53 -14.43 17.01
N GLU A 233 13.02 -13.98 15.85
CA GLU A 233 12.47 -12.84 15.13
C GLU A 233 11.00 -13.04 14.79
N LEU A 234 10.66 -14.24 14.30
CA LEU A 234 9.30 -14.61 13.94
C LEU A 234 8.40 -14.73 15.18
N ALA A 235 8.88 -15.35 16.26
CA ALA A 235 8.13 -15.52 17.50
C ALA A 235 7.71 -14.17 18.10
N ASP A 236 8.64 -13.22 18.18
CA ASP A 236 8.36 -11.86 18.65
C ASP A 236 7.31 -11.15 17.78
N ILE A 237 7.40 -11.30 16.45
CA ILE A 237 6.42 -10.72 15.53
C ILE A 237 5.03 -11.34 15.77
N MET A 238 4.96 -12.66 15.95
CA MET A 238 3.70 -13.35 16.20
C MET A 238 3.07 -12.94 17.54
N ALA A 239 3.87 -12.85 18.60
CA ALA A 239 3.42 -12.35 19.90
C ALA A 239 2.93 -10.90 19.80
N ALA A 240 3.62 -10.05 19.03
CA ALA A 240 3.24 -8.65 18.87
C ALA A 240 1.89 -8.44 18.13
N ILE A 241 1.41 -9.44 17.38
CA ILE A 241 0.17 -9.36 16.59
C ILE A 241 -0.98 -10.22 17.12
N GLU A 242 -0.79 -10.96 18.21
CA GLU A 242 -1.76 -11.93 18.74
C GLU A 242 -3.14 -11.30 19.02
N GLY A 243 -3.17 -10.06 19.53
CA GLY A 243 -4.41 -9.29 19.77
C GLY A 243 -5.03 -8.60 18.54
N SER A 244 -4.48 -8.80 17.33
CA SER A 244 -4.92 -8.12 16.11
C SER A 244 -5.85 -9.02 15.28
N THR A 245 -7.13 -8.66 15.19
CA THR A 245 -8.13 -9.48 14.49
C THR A 245 -7.99 -9.46 12.96
N GLY A 246 -7.07 -8.67 12.37
CA GLY A 246 -6.86 -8.55 10.92
C GLY A 246 -8.04 -7.92 10.15
N LEU A 247 -9.24 -7.91 10.74
CA LEU A 247 -10.47 -7.31 10.27
C LEU A 247 -10.46 -5.79 10.52
N ALA A 248 -11.22 -5.05 9.70
CA ALA A 248 -11.46 -3.64 9.98
C ALA A 248 -12.33 -3.52 11.25
N PRO A 249 -12.15 -2.49 12.10
CA PRO A 249 -13.10 -2.19 13.16
C PRO A 249 -14.49 -2.02 12.54
N GLU A 250 -15.51 -2.70 13.08
CA GLU A 250 -16.89 -2.42 12.69
C GLU A 250 -17.22 -0.98 13.11
N GLY A 251 -17.45 -0.09 12.13
CA GLY A 251 -17.82 1.29 12.47
C GLY A 251 -17.59 2.38 11.40
N HIS A 252 -16.81 2.16 10.34
CA HIS A 252 -16.72 3.14 9.25
C HIS A 252 -17.67 2.81 8.11
N LYS A 253 -18.94 3.23 8.24
CA LYS A 253 -19.81 3.44 7.08
C LYS A 253 -19.12 4.48 6.20
N SER A 254 -18.57 4.08 5.06
CA SER A 254 -18.12 5.03 4.05
C SER A 254 -19.32 5.88 3.65
N ARG A 255 -19.36 7.15 4.06
CA ARG A 255 -20.27 8.13 3.47
C ARG A 255 -19.88 8.21 1.99
N ARG A 256 -20.64 7.55 1.12
CA ARG A 256 -20.61 7.81 -0.32
C ARG A 256 -20.80 9.32 -0.52
N PRO A 257 -19.93 10.01 -1.27
CA PRO A 257 -20.22 11.36 -1.71
C PRO A 257 -21.53 11.33 -2.51
N LYS A 258 -22.48 12.20 -2.16
CA LYS A 258 -23.69 12.39 -2.98
C LYS A 258 -23.24 12.88 -4.37
N PRO A 259 -23.78 12.35 -5.47
CA PRO A 259 -23.49 12.88 -6.80
C PRO A 259 -23.98 14.34 -6.86
N GLN A 260 -23.06 15.28 -7.11
CA GLN A 260 -23.42 16.65 -7.43
C GLN A 260 -24.12 16.66 -8.79
N LYS A 261 -25.35 17.19 -8.81
CA LYS A 261 -26.06 17.48 -10.06
C LYS A 261 -25.24 18.50 -10.85
N VAL A 262 -24.71 18.09 -11.99
CA VAL A 262 -24.15 18.99 -12.99
C VAL A 262 -25.33 19.73 -13.60
N ALA A 263 -25.43 21.04 -13.35
CA ALA A 263 -26.43 21.88 -14.00
C ALA A 263 -26.04 22.02 -15.47
N SER A 264 -26.87 21.45 -16.34
CA SER A 264 -26.81 21.60 -17.80
C SER A 264 -27.19 23.04 -18.18
N ALA A 265 -26.23 23.80 -18.70
CA ALA A 265 -26.54 25.03 -19.42
C ALA A 265 -26.73 24.68 -20.91
N SER A 266 -27.96 24.79 -21.40
CA SER A 266 -28.28 24.77 -22.83
C SER A 266 -29.11 26.01 -23.19
N ALA A 267 -28.50 26.84 -24.04
CA ALA A 267 -29.01 27.73 -25.07
C ALA A 267 -30.47 28.23 -25.03
N GLY A 268 -30.63 29.55 -25.17
CA GLY A 268 -31.88 30.21 -25.57
C GLY A 268 -31.69 31.72 -25.81
N SER A 269 -31.73 32.11 -27.09
CA SER A 269 -31.53 33.42 -27.75
C SER A 269 -32.39 34.63 -27.31
N ARG A 270 -31.84 35.86 -27.51
CA ARG A 270 -32.45 37.09 -28.13
C ARG A 270 -31.58 38.32 -27.75
N SER A 271 -30.80 38.96 -28.62
CA SER A 271 -31.11 39.96 -29.68
C SER A 271 -31.87 41.22 -29.23
N GLU A 272 -31.17 42.37 -29.18
CA GLU A 272 -31.62 43.75 -29.50
C GLU A 272 -30.42 44.72 -29.30
N ARG A 273 -29.75 45.26 -30.33
CA ARG A 273 -30.03 46.43 -31.21
C ARG A 273 -30.07 47.80 -30.51
N GLN A 274 -29.03 48.63 -30.74
CA GLN A 274 -29.03 49.96 -31.44
C GLN A 274 -27.74 50.73 -31.13
N ALA A 275 -26.90 51.06 -32.14
CA ALA A 275 -26.83 52.34 -32.91
C ALA A 275 -26.30 53.51 -32.04
N SER A 276 -25.34 54.37 -32.41
CA SER A 276 -24.88 54.99 -33.66
C SER A 276 -23.51 55.67 -33.34
N VAL A 277 -22.64 56.03 -34.29
CA VAL A 277 -22.42 57.36 -34.90
C VAL A 277 -21.26 57.14 -35.89
N ALA A 278 -21.45 57.15 -37.22
CA ALA A 278 -21.56 58.27 -38.15
C ALA A 278 -20.28 59.12 -38.36
N SER A 279 -20.01 59.34 -39.66
CA SER A 279 -19.14 60.32 -40.33
C SER A 279 -17.70 59.90 -40.63
N ARG A 280 -17.33 59.63 -41.90
CA ARG A 280 -17.34 60.44 -43.15
C ARG A 280 -15.98 61.08 -43.42
N LYS A 281 -15.46 60.68 -44.59
CA LYS A 281 -14.74 61.48 -45.60
C LYS A 281 -13.30 61.91 -45.25
N ASN A 282 -12.29 61.40 -45.95
CA ASN A 282 -11.90 61.63 -47.36
C ASN A 282 -11.00 62.87 -47.51
N ARG A 283 -9.72 62.64 -47.86
CA ARG A 283 -8.83 63.39 -48.78
C ARG A 283 -7.36 63.05 -48.44
N ARG A 284 -6.68 62.27 -49.28
CA ARG A 284 -5.82 62.71 -50.40
C ARG A 284 -4.65 63.60 -49.96
N GLY A 285 -3.43 63.05 -50.09
CA GLY A 285 -2.43 63.65 -50.97
C GLY A 285 -1.07 64.00 -50.35
N GLY A 286 -0.05 63.18 -50.68
CA GLY A 286 1.34 63.55 -50.97
C GLY A 286 2.22 64.07 -49.82
N ARG A 287 3.55 64.10 -49.89
CA ARG A 287 4.59 63.54 -50.77
C ARG A 287 5.92 64.07 -50.17
N TYR A 288 6.96 63.24 -50.05
CA TYR A 288 8.41 63.56 -49.84
C TYR A 288 8.81 64.38 -48.60
N ASP A 289 9.94 64.17 -47.93
CA ASP A 289 11.20 63.46 -48.25
C ASP A 289 11.51 62.27 -47.31
#